data_AF-A0A521GMX4-F1
#
_entry.id   AF-A0A521GMX4-F1
#
_cell.length_a   1.000
_cell.length_b   1.000
_cell.length_c   1.000
_cell.angle_alpha   90.00
_cell.angle_beta   90.00
_cell.angle_gamma   90.00
#
_symmetry.space_group_name_H-M   'P 1'
#
loop_
_entity.id
_entity.type
_entity.pdbx_description
1 polymer ?
#
loop_
_entity_poly.entity_id
_entity_poly.type
_entity_poly.pdbx_seq_one_letter_code
_entity_poly.pdbx_strand_id
1 'polypeptide(L)' 'MLEEAAAGGRHVTEITGPDVAAFADELVKGEKSYKDAQAQKLNQNIAKKVEGKK' A
#
# COMPACT_ATOMS: atom_id res chain seq x y z
N MET A 1 -11.56 9.92 1.52
CA MET A 1 -11.31 10.56 2.83
C MET A 1 -10.93 12.04 2.71
N LEU A 2 -9.86 12.41 1.97
CA LEU A 2 -9.39 13.81 1.94
C LEU A 2 -10.30 14.72 1.12
N GLU A 3 -10.77 14.27 -0.05
CA GLU A 3 -11.72 15.02 -0.89
C GLU A 3 -13.03 15.30 -0.13
N GLU A 4 -13.56 14.29 0.56
CA GLU A 4 -14.73 14.40 1.44
C GLU A 4 -14.48 15.36 2.61
N ALA A 5 -13.30 15.31 3.24
CA ALA A 5 -12.94 16.24 4.31
C ALA A 5 -12.85 17.69 3.83
N ALA A 6 -12.28 17.92 2.64
CA ALA A 6 -12.19 19.24 2.03
C ALA A 6 -13.58 19.79 1.68
N ALA A 7 -14.47 18.96 1.13
CA ALA A 7 -15.85 19.35 0.84
C ALA A 7 -16.62 19.72 2.13
N GLY A 8 -16.32 19.07 3.25
CA GLY A 8 -16.86 19.38 4.57
C GLY A 8 -16.15 20.53 5.32
N GLY A 9 -15.18 21.20 4.71
CA GLY A 9 -14.44 22.32 5.32
C GLY A 9 -13.50 21.93 6.48
N ARG A 10 -13.11 20.65 6.58
CA ARG A 10 -12.21 20.17 7.64
C ARG A 10 -10.74 20.33 7.26
N HIS A 11 -9.89 20.64 8.23
CA HIS A 11 -8.45 20.73 8.02
C HIS A 11 -7.79 19.35 7.91
N VAL A 12 -6.67 19.27 7.19
CA VAL A 12 -5.96 18.01 6.94
C VAL A 12 -5.52 17.28 8.21
N THR A 13 -5.08 18.02 9.24
CA THR A 13 -4.66 17.48 10.53
C THR A 13 -5.81 16.97 11.38
N GLU A 14 -7.06 17.33 11.06
CA GLU A 14 -8.24 16.70 11.67
C GLU A 14 -8.46 15.27 11.16
N ILE A 15 -7.89 14.93 10.00
CA ILE A 15 -8.02 13.61 9.36
C ILE A 15 -6.78 12.77 9.62
N THR A 16 -5.61 13.35 9.43
CA THR A 16 -4.33 12.65 9.58
C THR A 16 -3.81 12.67 11.01
N GLY A 17 -4.39 13.47 11.90
CA GLY A 17 -3.76 13.82 13.16
C GLY A 17 -2.54 14.74 12.98
N PRO A 18 -1.91 15.16 14.10
CA PRO A 18 -0.71 15.99 14.09
C PRO A 18 0.54 15.25 13.62
N ASP A 19 0.56 13.92 13.73
CA ASP A 19 1.63 13.05 13.24
C ASP A 19 1.19 12.32 11.98
N VAL A 20 1.49 12.93 10.82
CA VAL A 20 1.13 12.39 9.50
C VAL A 20 1.90 11.09 9.20
N ALA A 21 3.10 10.92 9.76
CA ALA A 21 3.88 9.71 9.54
C ALA A 21 3.23 8.52 10.25
N ALA A 22 2.85 8.67 11.52
CA ALA A 22 2.14 7.63 12.25
C ALA A 22 0.78 7.26 11.60
N PHE A 23 0.07 8.26 11.04
CA PHE A 23 -1.13 7.99 10.25
C PHE A 23 -0.85 7.15 9.01
N ALA A 24 0.21 7.47 8.25
CA ALA A 24 0.59 6.71 7.08
C ALA A 24 1.03 5.28 7.44
N ASP A 25 1.76 5.11 8.55
CA ASP A 25 2.19 3.81 9.06
C ASP A 25 0.99 2.92 9.41
N GLU A 26 -0.02 3.46 10.10
CA GLU A 26 -1.26 2.73 10.38
C GLU A 26 -2.06 2.44 9.10
N LEU A 27 -2.07 3.36 8.13
CA LEU A 27 -2.80 3.19 6.87
C LEU A 27 -2.29 2.00 6.04
N VAL A 28 -0.98 1.72 6.08
CA VAL A 28 -0.35 0.61 5.33
C VAL A 28 -0.12 -0.64 6.17
N LYS A 29 -0.55 -0.63 7.44
CA LYS A 29 -0.28 -1.71 8.38
C LYS A 29 -0.94 -3.01 7.94
N GLY A 30 -0.11 -4.03 7.73
CA GLY A 30 -0.56 -5.35 7.30
C GLY A 30 -0.85 -5.47 5.80
N GLU A 31 -0.75 -4.38 5.04
CA GLU A 31 -0.93 -4.39 3.60
C GLU A 31 0.32 -4.92 2.88
N LYS A 32 0.11 -5.66 1.79
CA LYS A 32 1.23 -6.07 0.92
C LYS A 32 1.65 -4.89 0.06
N SER A 33 2.94 -4.60 0.06
CA SER A 33 3.46 -3.54 -0.79
C SER A 33 3.40 -3.95 -2.27
N TYR A 34 3.40 -2.95 -3.15
CA TYR A 34 3.55 -3.17 -4.58
C TYR A 34 4.83 -3.98 -4.89
N LYS A 35 5.91 -3.73 -4.16
CA LYS A 35 7.17 -4.46 -4.31
C LYS A 35 6.98 -5.94 -3.97
N ASP A 36 6.25 -6.27 -2.91
CA ASP A 36 5.96 -7.65 -2.53
C ASP A 36 5.16 -8.37 -3.62
N ALA A 37 4.17 -7.68 -4.20
CA ALA A 37 3.39 -8.22 -5.31
C ALA A 37 4.27 -8.48 -6.56
N GLN A 38 5.18 -7.57 -6.90
CA GLN A 38 6.10 -7.76 -8.02
C GLN A 38 7.12 -8.88 -7.77
N ALA A 39 7.66 -8.98 -6.56
CA ALA A 39 8.56 -10.07 -6.18
C ALA A 39 7.86 -11.43 -6.26
N GLN A 40 6.63 -11.52 -5.75
CA GLN A 40 5.81 -12.73 -5.85
C GLN A 40 5.55 -13.10 -7.32
N LYS A 41 5.17 -12.14 -8.16
CA LYS A 41 4.94 -12.36 -9.60
C LYS A 41 6.22 -12.84 -10.32
N LEU A 42 7.37 -12.25 -10.00
CA LEU A 42 8.65 -12.67 -10.55
C LEU A 42 8.97 -14.12 -10.18
N ASN A 43 8.85 -14.46 -8.89
CA ASN A 43 9.12 -15.81 -8.40
C ASN A 43 8.21 -16.85 -9.07
N GLN A 44 6.91 -16.55 -9.20
CA GLN A 44 5.96 -17.41 -9.92
C GLN A 44 6.33 -17.60 -11.40
N ASN A 45 6.79 -16.55 -12.07
CA ASN A 45 7.21 -16.63 -13.47
C ASN A 45 8.49 -17.47 -13.65
N ILE A 46 9.45 -17.34 -12.74
CA ILE A 46 10.69 -18.14 -12.77
C ILE A 46 10.36 -19.61 -12.49
N ALA A 47 9.56 -19.90 -11.46
CA ALA A 47 9.15 -21.27 -11.14
C ALA A 47 8.52 -21.98 -12.34
N LYS A 48 7.56 -21.34 -13.01
CA LYS A 48 6.94 -21.87 -14.25
C LYS A 48 7.95 -22.15 -15.36
N LYS A 49 8.92 -21.26 -15.57
CA LYS A 49 9.96 -21.44 -16.58
C LYS A 49 10.96 -22.55 -16.24
N VAL A 50 11.19 -22.79 -14.96
CA VAL A 50 12.07 -23.87 -14.49
C VAL A 50 11.34 -25.22 -14.53
N GLU A 51 10.07 -25.26 -14.15
CA GLU A 51 9.23 -26.47 -14.18
C GLU A 51 8.93 -26.92 -15.61
N GLY A 52 8.66 -25.99 -16.54
CA GLY A 52 8.43 -26.30 -17.96
C GLY A 52 9.70 -26.63 -18.77
N LYS A 53 10.87 -26.72 -18.13
CA LYS A 53 12.15 -27.15 -18.74
C LYS A 53 12.55 -28.58 -18.35
N LYS A 54 11.69 -29.33 -17.64
CA LYS A 54 11.78 -30.78 -17.49
C LYS A 54 11.01 -31.47 -18.60
#